data_AF-A0A2G9LNU4-F1
#
_entry.id   AF-A0A2G9LNU4-F1
#
_cell.length_a   1.000
_cell.length_b   1.000
_cell.length_c   1.000
_cell.angle_alpha   90.00
_cell.angle_beta   90.00
_cell.angle_gamma   90.00
#
_symmetry.space_group_name_H-M   'P 1'
#
loop_
_entity.id
_entity.type
_entity.pdbx_description
1 polymer ?
#
loop_
_entity_poly.entity_id
_entity_poly.type
_entity_poly.pdbx_seq_one_letter_code
_entity_poly.pdbx_strand_id
1 'polypeptide(L)'
;MQENSEEEKEKLHDLVKIGLWIDTYDDIFSDFDPRPYSKRRLSDDFLYELKKAVKFKPSGEVELKILVPKGKRNFTNEKAIKERITEFFDVTFSHTKKEIDKIFKDGLKFVSIGIFLMFIASYLLLEHPQQNFIVNFFIFLLEPASWFSFWEGLRQIVFETKDKKKELEFYSKMSNAEIEFLEY
;
A
#
# COMPACT_ATOMS: atom_id res chain seq x y z
N MET A 1 -3.53 25.82 -33.25
CA MET A 1 -4.13 24.55 -32.78
C MET A 1 -3.10 23.48 -32.44
N GLN A 2 -1.95 23.41 -33.14
CA GLN A 2 -0.83 22.51 -32.79
C GLN A 2 -0.02 22.97 -31.56
N GLU A 3 0.24 24.27 -31.43
CA GLU A 3 1.00 24.88 -30.32
C GLU A 3 0.37 24.63 -28.94
N ASN A 4 -0.97 24.70 -28.87
CA ASN A 4 -1.74 24.42 -27.63
C ASN A 4 -1.69 22.94 -27.22
N SER A 5 -1.42 22.02 -28.16
CA SER A 5 -1.34 20.58 -27.89
C SER A 5 0.05 20.12 -27.43
N GLU A 6 1.10 20.89 -27.75
CA GLU A 6 2.47 20.63 -27.31
C GLU A 6 2.68 21.16 -25.88
N GLU A 7 2.19 22.36 -25.57
CA GLU A 7 2.22 22.90 -24.20
C GLU A 7 1.41 22.06 -23.21
N GLU A 8 0.26 21.51 -23.61
CA GLU A 8 -0.54 20.61 -22.77
C GLU A 8 0.19 19.29 -22.50
N LYS A 9 0.89 18.73 -23.50
CA LYS A 9 1.70 17.52 -23.33
C LYS A 9 2.90 17.74 -22.43
N GLU A 10 3.59 18.87 -22.55
CA GLU A 10 4.75 19.20 -21.73
C GLU A 10 4.35 19.40 -20.26
N LYS A 11 3.24 20.11 -20.00
CA LYS A 11 2.64 20.21 -18.67
C LYS A 11 2.25 18.84 -18.09
N LEU A 12 1.65 17.97 -18.91
CA LEU A 12 1.29 16.62 -18.49
C LEU A 12 2.54 15.78 -18.14
N HIS A 13 3.63 15.93 -18.89
CA HIS A 13 4.90 15.25 -18.65
C HIS A 13 5.55 15.68 -17.33
N ASP A 14 5.55 16.98 -17.02
CA ASP A 14 6.09 17.50 -15.76
C ASP A 14 5.23 17.10 -14.55
N LEU A 15 3.92 16.92 -14.76
CA LEU A 15 3.02 16.35 -13.76
C LEU A 15 3.34 14.88 -13.44
N VAL A 16 4.18 14.19 -14.19
CA VAL A 16 4.53 12.78 -13.98
C VAL A 16 5.96 12.58 -13.46
N LYS A 17 6.84 13.58 -13.65
CA LYS A 17 8.24 13.53 -13.19
C LYS A 17 8.41 13.75 -11.70
N ILE A 18 9.26 12.93 -11.08
CA ILE A 18 9.73 13.05 -9.69
C ILE A 18 11.25 13.22 -9.74
N GLY A 19 11.73 14.41 -9.39
CA GLY A 19 13.17 14.68 -9.29
C GLY A 19 13.65 14.59 -7.86
N LEU A 20 14.63 13.73 -7.58
CA LEU A 20 15.31 13.64 -6.29
C LEU A 20 16.78 13.98 -6.46
N TRP A 21 17.27 14.91 -5.64
CA TRP A 21 18.68 15.30 -5.60
C TRP A 21 19.38 14.46 -4.54
N ILE A 22 20.50 13.84 -4.92
CA ILE A 22 21.34 13.10 -3.98
C ILE A 22 22.76 13.68 -4.00
N ASP A 23 23.42 13.65 -2.85
CA ASP A 23 24.83 13.98 -2.72
C ASP A 23 25.69 12.75 -3.02
N THR A 24 25.21 11.57 -2.62
CA THR A 24 25.83 10.27 -2.86
C THR A 24 24.79 9.17 -3.08
N TYR A 25 25.18 8.04 -3.66
CA TYR A 25 24.28 6.90 -3.80
C TYR A 25 23.84 6.31 -2.45
N ASP A 26 24.59 6.55 -1.37
CA ASP A 26 24.23 6.07 -0.04
C ASP A 26 22.94 6.73 0.49
N ASP A 27 22.58 7.93 0.02
CA ASP A 27 21.34 8.63 0.42
C ASP A 27 20.06 7.83 0.08
N ILE A 28 20.15 6.92 -0.90
CA ILE A 28 19.06 6.03 -1.33
C ILE A 28 18.86 4.88 -0.32
N PHE A 29 19.89 4.54 0.45
CA PHE A 29 19.96 3.32 1.25
C PHE A 29 20.11 3.57 2.74
N SER A 30 19.78 2.56 3.53
CA SER A 30 19.95 2.61 4.98
C SER A 30 21.43 2.53 5.37
N ASP A 31 21.90 3.48 6.17
CA ASP A 31 23.25 3.49 6.77
C ASP A 31 23.53 2.29 7.67
N PHE A 32 22.48 1.64 8.18
CA PHE A 32 22.59 0.46 9.03
C PHE A 32 22.82 -0.84 8.23
N ASP A 33 22.77 -0.78 6.90
CA ASP A 33 22.89 -1.94 6.04
C ASP A 33 24.21 -1.95 5.25
N PRO A 34 25.23 -2.74 5.67
CA PRO A 34 26.55 -2.73 5.04
C PRO A 34 26.61 -3.50 3.71
N ARG A 35 25.50 -4.09 3.25
CA ARG A 35 25.46 -4.91 2.02
C ARG A 35 25.79 -4.08 0.77
N PRO A 36 26.16 -4.70 -0.36
CA PRO A 36 26.31 -3.97 -1.63
C PRO A 36 24.97 -3.42 -2.12
N TYR A 37 24.99 -2.40 -2.99
CA TYR A 37 23.80 -1.72 -3.51
C TYR A 37 22.74 -2.66 -4.08
N SER A 38 23.14 -3.75 -4.74
CA SER A 38 22.22 -4.74 -5.31
C SER A 38 21.40 -5.53 -4.28
N LYS A 39 21.72 -5.43 -2.98
CA LYS A 39 21.01 -6.13 -1.89
C LYS A 39 20.68 -5.23 -0.71
N ARG A 40 21.21 -4.00 -0.70
CA ARG A 40 21.04 -3.06 0.40
C ARG A 40 19.58 -2.63 0.51
N ARG A 41 19.13 -2.37 1.74
CA ARG A 41 17.79 -1.87 2.05
C ARG A 41 17.72 -0.38 1.71
N LEU A 42 16.63 0.04 1.05
CA LEU A 42 16.34 1.46 0.83
C LEU A 42 16.15 2.18 2.18
N SER A 43 16.59 3.43 2.29
CA SER A 43 16.39 4.21 3.51
C SER A 43 14.91 4.57 3.70
N ASP A 44 14.50 4.68 4.96
CA ASP A 44 13.14 5.12 5.27
C ASP A 44 12.95 6.60 4.87
N ASP A 45 14.01 7.42 4.89
CA ASP A 45 14.01 8.81 4.43
C ASP A 45 13.78 8.92 2.91
N PHE A 46 14.48 8.10 2.11
CA PHE A 46 14.26 8.02 0.67
C PHE A 46 12.82 7.62 0.34
N LEU A 47 12.30 6.60 1.03
CA LEU A 47 10.92 6.14 0.86
C LEU A 47 9.90 7.21 1.28
N TYR A 48 10.19 7.97 2.33
CA TYR A 48 9.34 9.06 2.80
C TYR A 48 9.24 10.19 1.78
N GLU A 49 10.37 10.64 1.23
CA GLU A 49 10.38 11.69 0.20
C GLU A 49 9.69 11.23 -1.09
N LEU A 50 9.88 9.97 -1.51
CA LEU A 50 9.12 9.41 -2.63
C LEU A 50 7.61 9.41 -2.39
N LYS A 51 7.15 8.96 -1.21
CA LYS A 51 5.71 8.98 -0.86
C LYS A 51 5.14 10.40 -0.92
N LYS A 52 5.90 11.38 -0.44
CA LYS A 52 5.53 12.79 -0.48
C LYS A 52 5.46 13.32 -1.91
N ALA A 53 6.43 12.97 -2.75
CA ALA A 53 6.48 13.39 -4.15
C ALA A 53 5.36 12.79 -5.01
N VAL A 54 4.99 11.52 -4.75
CA VAL A 54 3.93 10.82 -5.49
C VAL A 54 2.52 11.25 -5.07
N LYS A 55 2.34 11.78 -3.85
CA LYS A 55 1.02 12.04 -3.24
C LYS A 55 0.07 12.87 -4.10
N PHE A 56 0.59 13.84 -4.85
CA PHE A 56 -0.20 14.76 -5.69
C PHE A 56 -0.12 14.44 -7.18
N LYS A 57 0.56 13.35 -7.55
CA LYS A 57 0.78 12.95 -8.93
C LYS A 57 -0.44 12.14 -9.43
N PRO A 58 -0.94 12.43 -10.64
CA PRO A 58 -2.07 11.71 -11.22
C PRO A 58 -1.79 10.19 -11.26
N SER A 59 -2.84 9.38 -11.28
CA SER A 59 -2.70 7.93 -11.42
C SER A 59 -2.10 7.58 -12.79
N GLY A 60 -1.05 6.76 -12.81
CA GLY A 60 -0.34 6.39 -14.04
C GLY A 60 1.11 5.99 -13.78
N GLU A 61 1.85 5.75 -14.86
CA GLU A 61 3.30 5.58 -14.85
C GLU A 61 3.95 6.86 -14.33
N VAL A 62 5.02 6.73 -13.54
CA VAL A 62 5.78 7.85 -12.95
C VAL A 62 7.23 7.75 -13.38
N GLU A 63 7.84 8.89 -13.67
CA GLU A 63 9.27 8.97 -13.98
C GLU A 63 10.04 9.38 -12.72
N LEU A 64 10.87 8.48 -12.20
CA LEU A 64 11.78 8.79 -11.11
C LEU A 64 13.14 9.20 -11.67
N LYS A 65 13.47 10.48 -11.54
CA LYS A 65 14.75 11.07 -11.95
C LYS A 65 15.61 11.32 -10.73
N ILE A 66 16.70 10.56 -10.62
CA ILE A 66 17.70 10.68 -9.56
C ILE A 66 18.84 11.55 -10.10
N LEU A 67 18.98 12.74 -9.56
CA LEU A 67 19.96 13.75 -9.93
C LEU A 67 21.22 13.56 -9.11
N VAL A 68 22.34 13.30 -9.80
CA VAL A 68 23.64 12.96 -9.22
C VAL A 68 24.68 14.01 -9.65
N PRO A 69 25.61 14.44 -8.78
CA PRO A 69 26.66 15.37 -9.19
C PRO A 69 27.49 14.80 -10.35
N LYS A 70 27.79 15.62 -11.37
CA LYS A 70 28.57 15.22 -12.57
C LYS A 70 29.78 14.33 -12.30
N GLY A 71 30.57 14.64 -11.28
CA GLY A 71 31.80 13.90 -10.95
C GLY A 71 31.60 12.60 -10.17
N LYS A 72 30.38 12.28 -9.73
CA LYS A 72 30.08 11.11 -8.88
C LYS A 72 29.31 10.01 -9.60
N ARG A 73 28.98 10.21 -10.88
CA ARG A 73 28.22 9.22 -11.66
C ARG A 73 29.01 7.95 -11.89
N ASN A 74 28.35 6.81 -11.69
CA ASN A 74 28.90 5.49 -11.94
C ASN A 74 27.81 4.57 -12.51
N PHE A 75 27.85 4.33 -13.81
CA PHE A 75 26.85 3.52 -14.53
C PHE A 75 26.71 2.09 -14.00
N THR A 76 27.79 1.48 -13.50
CA THR A 76 27.75 0.12 -12.94
C THR A 76 26.94 0.10 -11.64
N ASN A 77 27.17 1.06 -10.75
CA ASN A 77 26.40 1.21 -9.53
C ASN A 77 24.95 1.60 -9.83
N GLU A 78 24.72 2.55 -10.74
CA GLU A 78 23.38 3.00 -11.13
C GLU A 78 22.52 1.85 -11.65
N LYS A 79 23.08 0.95 -12.47
CA LYS A 79 22.38 -0.24 -12.93
C LYS A 79 21.96 -1.13 -11.76
N ALA A 80 22.88 -1.42 -10.84
CA ALA A 80 22.59 -2.24 -9.66
C ALA A 80 21.57 -1.58 -8.73
N ILE A 81 21.63 -0.26 -8.58
CA ILE A 81 20.69 0.53 -7.76
C ILE A 81 19.30 0.53 -8.41
N LYS A 82 19.21 0.76 -9.72
CA LYS A 82 17.96 0.71 -10.48
C LYS A 82 17.27 -0.64 -10.32
N GLU A 83 18.01 -1.73 -10.57
CA GLU A 83 17.50 -3.10 -10.37
C GLU A 83 17.02 -3.30 -8.92
N ARG A 84 17.76 -2.79 -7.94
CA ARG A 84 17.40 -2.93 -6.52
C ARG A 84 16.11 -2.18 -6.15
N ILE A 85 15.96 -0.94 -6.63
CA ILE A 85 14.77 -0.12 -6.38
C ILE A 85 13.54 -0.78 -7.00
N THR A 86 13.63 -1.21 -8.26
CA THR A 86 12.54 -1.91 -8.96
C THR A 86 12.15 -3.19 -8.23
N GLU A 87 13.12 -4.05 -7.89
CA GLU A 87 12.87 -5.29 -7.13
C GLU A 87 12.16 -5.02 -5.80
N PHE A 88 12.61 -4.00 -5.05
CA PHE A 88 11.99 -3.63 -3.79
C PHE A 88 10.50 -3.28 -3.98
N PHE A 89 10.18 -2.46 -4.98
CA PHE A 89 8.80 -2.03 -5.22
C PHE A 89 7.91 -3.16 -5.76
N ASP A 90 8.42 -4.02 -6.64
CA ASP A 90 7.68 -5.18 -7.17
C ASP A 90 7.30 -6.18 -6.08
N VAL A 91 8.28 -6.52 -5.23
CA VAL A 91 8.09 -7.44 -4.11
C VAL A 91 7.11 -6.84 -3.10
N THR A 92 7.30 -5.57 -2.74
CA THR A 92 6.46 -4.89 -1.74
C THR A 92 5.03 -4.69 -2.25
N PHE A 93 4.84 -4.35 -3.53
CA PHE A 93 3.52 -4.27 -4.16
C PHE A 93 2.80 -5.62 -4.09
N SER A 94 3.48 -6.70 -4.48
CA SER A 94 2.93 -8.06 -4.45
C SER A 94 2.57 -8.51 -3.04
N HIS A 95 3.40 -8.19 -2.05
CA HIS A 95 3.14 -8.49 -0.64
C HIS A 95 1.92 -7.71 -0.12
N THR A 96 1.88 -6.39 -0.35
CA THR A 96 0.80 -5.50 0.08
C THR A 96 -0.55 -5.91 -0.53
N LYS A 97 -0.54 -6.33 -1.81
CA LYS A 97 -1.74 -6.85 -2.47
C LYS A 97 -2.30 -8.09 -1.77
N LYS A 98 -1.42 -9.04 -1.42
CA LYS A 98 -1.80 -10.24 -0.66
C LYS A 98 -2.30 -9.92 0.75
N GLU A 99 -1.70 -8.93 1.42
CA GLU A 99 -2.18 -8.46 2.73
C GLU A 99 -3.62 -7.93 2.64
N ILE A 100 -3.92 -7.10 1.63
CA ILE A 100 -5.27 -6.57 1.41
C ILE A 100 -6.28 -7.69 1.17
N ASP A 101 -5.94 -8.64 0.29
CA ASP A 101 -6.81 -9.79 0.02
C ASP A 101 -7.05 -10.63 1.28
N LYS A 102 -6.03 -10.75 2.16
CA LYS A 102 -6.16 -11.45 3.43
C LYS A 102 -7.08 -10.69 4.40
N ILE A 103 -6.87 -9.39 4.59
CA ILE A 103 -7.72 -8.52 5.44
C ILE A 103 -9.18 -8.61 4.98
N PHE A 104 -9.42 -8.52 3.67
CA PHE A 104 -10.77 -8.63 3.11
C PHE A 104 -11.41 -10.00 3.39
N LYS A 105 -10.66 -11.10 3.17
CA LYS A 105 -11.15 -12.46 3.45
C LYS A 105 -11.43 -12.69 4.93
N ASP A 106 -10.57 -12.19 5.81
CA ASP A 106 -10.74 -12.33 7.24
C ASP A 106 -11.94 -11.49 7.73
N GLY A 107 -12.10 -10.27 7.23
CA GLY A 107 -13.29 -9.46 7.46
C GLY A 107 -14.58 -10.14 6.99
N LEU A 108 -14.56 -10.78 5.80
CA LEU A 108 -15.72 -11.51 5.28
C LEU A 108 -16.08 -12.73 6.15
N LYS A 109 -15.08 -13.44 6.69
CA LYS A 109 -15.32 -14.52 7.67
C LYS A 109 -16.00 -13.98 8.92
N PHE A 110 -15.51 -12.86 9.48
CA PHE A 110 -16.10 -12.22 10.66
C PHE A 110 -17.55 -11.81 10.43
N VAL A 111 -17.86 -11.17 9.30
CA VAL A 111 -19.23 -10.81 8.91
C VAL A 111 -20.11 -12.06 8.81
N SER A 112 -19.61 -13.12 8.17
CA SER A 112 -20.35 -14.37 7.99
C SER A 112 -20.66 -15.05 9.33
N ILE A 113 -19.68 -15.05 10.25
CA ILE A 113 -19.86 -15.55 11.62
C ILE A 113 -20.89 -14.70 12.36
N GLY A 114 -20.77 -13.37 12.31
CA GLY A 114 -21.72 -12.46 12.97
C GLY A 114 -23.16 -12.66 12.50
N ILE A 115 -23.38 -12.78 11.19
CA ILE A 115 -24.70 -13.05 10.60
C ILE A 115 -25.21 -14.42 11.06
N PHE A 116 -24.38 -15.45 11.04
CA PHE A 116 -24.75 -16.79 11.47
C PHE A 116 -25.15 -16.85 12.95
N LEU A 117 -24.38 -16.22 13.84
CA LEU A 117 -24.71 -16.12 15.26
C LEU A 117 -26.02 -15.35 15.49
N MET A 118 -26.27 -14.29 14.70
CA MET A 118 -27.50 -13.51 14.77
C MET A 118 -28.74 -14.33 14.36
N PHE A 119 -28.61 -15.18 13.33
CA PHE A 119 -29.65 -16.12 12.94
C PHE A 119 -29.94 -17.15 14.04
N ILE A 120 -28.91 -17.70 14.67
CA ILE A 120 -29.08 -18.64 15.80
C ILE A 120 -29.79 -17.96 16.97
N ALA A 121 -29.36 -16.75 17.36
CA ALA A 121 -29.99 -16.00 18.45
C ALA A 121 -31.47 -15.73 18.15
N SER A 122 -31.78 -15.31 16.93
CA SER A 122 -33.14 -15.05 16.47
C SER A 122 -34.01 -16.30 16.45
N TYR A 123 -33.43 -17.44 16.03
CA TYR A 123 -34.12 -18.73 16.04
C TYR A 123 -34.46 -19.20 17.47
N LEU A 124 -33.49 -19.10 18.40
CA LEU A 124 -33.70 -19.44 19.81
C LEU A 124 -34.76 -18.56 20.47
N LEU A 125 -34.82 -17.27 20.11
CA LEU A 125 -35.85 -16.34 20.55
C LEU A 125 -37.26 -16.73 20.08
N LEU A 126 -37.39 -17.28 18.86
CA LEU A 126 -38.68 -17.65 18.26
C LEU A 126 -39.20 -19.02 18.74
N GLU A 127 -38.33 -20.03 18.87
CA GLU A 127 -38.75 -21.41 19.19
C GLU A 127 -39.03 -21.60 20.69
N HIS A 128 -38.42 -20.80 21.56
CA HIS A 128 -38.54 -20.93 23.02
C HIS A 128 -39.04 -19.63 23.69
N PRO A 129 -40.31 -19.22 23.46
CA PRO A 129 -40.86 -18.00 24.07
C PRO A 129 -40.99 -18.09 25.61
N GLN A 130 -41.12 -19.30 26.17
CA GLN A 130 -41.01 -19.58 27.60
C GLN A 130 -39.54 -19.92 27.91
N GLN A 131 -38.69 -18.89 27.94
CA GLN A 131 -37.24 -19.08 27.94
C GLN A 131 -36.73 -19.70 29.24
N ASN A 132 -36.15 -20.90 29.15
CA ASN A 132 -35.39 -21.51 30.24
C ASN A 132 -34.06 -20.74 30.46
N PHE A 133 -33.57 -20.72 31.70
CA PHE A 133 -32.34 -20.00 32.09
C PHE A 133 -31.15 -20.23 31.14
N ILE A 134 -30.96 -21.47 30.66
CA ILE A 134 -29.87 -21.84 29.74
C ILE A 134 -30.01 -21.13 28.39
N VAL A 135 -31.22 -21.05 27.83
CA VAL A 135 -31.47 -20.37 26.55
C VAL A 135 -31.17 -18.89 26.68
N ASN A 136 -31.58 -18.27 27.80
CA ASN A 136 -31.28 -16.88 28.08
C ASN A 136 -29.78 -16.61 28.19
N PHE A 137 -29.06 -17.47 28.90
CA PHE A 137 -27.60 -17.36 29.01
C PHE A 137 -26.93 -17.36 27.63
N PHE A 138 -27.33 -18.25 26.73
CA PHE A 138 -26.80 -18.26 25.36
C PHE A 138 -27.18 -17.02 24.56
N ILE A 139 -28.42 -16.55 24.65
CA ILE A 139 -28.84 -15.31 23.97
C ILE A 139 -27.99 -14.11 24.44
N PHE A 140 -27.80 -13.97 25.76
CA PHE A 140 -26.96 -12.91 26.34
C PHE A 140 -25.51 -12.93 25.85
N LEU A 141 -24.98 -14.09 25.45
CA LEU A 141 -23.65 -14.19 24.84
C LEU A 141 -23.67 -13.98 23.33
N LEU A 142 -24.67 -14.57 22.66
CA LEU A 142 -24.78 -14.53 21.20
C LEU A 142 -25.06 -13.13 20.69
N GLU A 143 -25.90 -12.34 21.35
CA GLU A 143 -26.20 -10.97 20.93
C GLU A 143 -24.95 -10.07 20.83
N PRO A 144 -24.15 -9.87 21.91
CA PRO A 144 -22.94 -9.06 21.82
C PRO A 144 -21.88 -9.69 20.91
N ALA A 145 -21.77 -11.02 20.87
CA ALA A 145 -20.84 -11.70 19.97
C ALA A 145 -21.19 -11.49 18.50
N SER A 146 -22.48 -11.52 18.17
CA SER A 146 -23.00 -11.29 16.80
C SER A 146 -22.73 -9.87 16.36
N TRP A 147 -23.15 -8.89 17.19
CA TRP A 147 -22.91 -7.48 16.94
C TRP A 147 -21.43 -7.17 16.75
N PHE A 148 -20.59 -7.63 17.70
CA PHE A 148 -19.15 -7.42 17.63
C PHE A 148 -18.56 -8.00 16.34
N SER A 149 -18.81 -9.29 16.06
CA SER A 149 -18.22 -9.97 14.90
C SER A 149 -18.65 -9.32 13.58
N PHE A 150 -19.91 -8.90 13.48
CA PHE A 150 -20.42 -8.22 12.31
C PHE A 150 -19.74 -6.88 12.06
N TRP A 151 -19.68 -5.99 13.06
CA TRP A 151 -19.06 -4.67 12.89
C TRP A 151 -17.56 -4.72 12.76
N GLU A 152 -16.91 -5.63 13.48
CA GLU A 152 -15.49 -5.89 13.36
C GLU A 152 -15.14 -6.30 11.93
N GLY A 153 -15.88 -7.25 11.36
CA GLY A 153 -15.67 -7.70 9.99
C GLY A 153 -15.92 -6.60 8.95
N LEU A 154 -16.98 -5.81 9.12
CA LEU A 154 -17.24 -4.64 8.26
C LEU A 154 -16.14 -3.59 8.37
N ARG A 155 -15.60 -3.36 9.57
CA ARG A 155 -14.52 -2.39 9.77
C ARG A 155 -13.27 -2.79 8.98
N GLN A 156 -12.89 -4.06 9.03
CA GLN A 156 -11.76 -4.59 8.27
C GLN A 156 -11.96 -4.43 6.74
N ILE A 157 -13.17 -4.75 6.25
CA ILE A 157 -13.51 -4.64 4.82
C ILE A 157 -13.51 -3.18 4.34
N VAL A 158 -14.07 -2.26 5.13
CA VAL A 158 -14.28 -0.87 4.68
C VAL A 158 -13.08 0.02 4.98
N PHE A 159 -12.60 0.04 6.23
CA PHE A 159 -11.60 1.01 6.68
C PHE A 159 -10.18 0.48 6.47
N GLU A 160 -9.86 -0.70 6.99
CA GLU A 160 -8.49 -1.23 6.94
C GLU A 160 -8.05 -1.50 5.49
N THR A 161 -8.95 -2.06 4.67
CA THR A 161 -8.72 -2.24 3.24
C THR A 161 -8.52 -0.90 2.52
N LYS A 162 -9.27 0.14 2.85
CA LYS A 162 -9.15 1.47 2.21
C LYS A 162 -7.79 2.11 2.51
N ASP A 163 -7.33 2.04 3.75
CA ASP A 163 -6.04 2.63 4.13
C ASP A 163 -4.87 1.86 3.49
N LYS A 164 -4.93 0.52 3.49
CA LYS A 164 -3.94 -0.30 2.80
C LYS A 164 -3.96 -0.13 1.28
N LYS A 165 -5.11 0.13 0.66
CA LYS A 165 -5.20 0.43 -0.78
C LYS A 165 -4.46 1.70 -1.18
N LYS A 166 -4.40 2.73 -0.34
CA LYS A 166 -3.60 3.94 -0.61
C LYS A 166 -2.11 3.60 -0.66
N GLU A 167 -1.65 2.78 0.27
CA GLU A 167 -0.28 2.28 0.29
C GLU A 167 0.02 1.39 -0.93
N LEU A 168 -0.92 0.52 -1.31
CA LEU A 168 -0.82 -0.29 -2.53
C LEU A 168 -0.71 0.57 -3.79
N GLU A 169 -1.48 1.65 -3.89
CA GLU A 169 -1.40 2.57 -5.05
C GLU A 169 -0.01 3.19 -5.17
N PHE A 170 0.59 3.64 -4.06
CA PHE A 170 1.96 4.14 -4.06
C PHE A 170 2.95 3.08 -4.57
N TYR A 171 2.89 1.85 -4.04
CA TYR A 171 3.79 0.78 -4.47
C TYR A 171 3.55 0.37 -5.92
N SER A 172 2.30 0.39 -6.39
CA SER A 172 1.95 0.14 -7.79
C SER A 172 2.50 1.21 -8.74
N LYS A 173 2.52 2.48 -8.32
CA LYS A 173 3.10 3.56 -9.12
C LYS A 173 4.61 3.38 -9.24
N MET A 174 5.27 3.13 -8.10
CA MET A 174 6.73 3.00 -8.06
C MET A 174 7.25 1.70 -8.69
N SER A 175 6.49 0.61 -8.67
CA SER A 175 6.88 -0.66 -9.32
C SER A 175 6.94 -0.53 -10.84
N ASN A 176 6.07 0.30 -11.42
CA ASN A 176 6.02 0.58 -12.85
C ASN A 176 6.79 1.87 -13.23
N ALA A 177 7.55 2.45 -12.29
CA ALA A 177 8.22 3.71 -12.53
C ALA A 177 9.44 3.54 -13.45
N GLU A 178 9.61 4.46 -14.38
CA GLU A 178 10.85 4.56 -15.14
C GLU A 178 11.91 5.29 -14.32
N ILE A 179 13.03 4.63 -14.04
CA ILE A 179 14.12 5.18 -13.22
C ILE A 179 15.25 5.71 -14.12
N GLU A 180 15.32 7.03 -14.18
CA GLU A 180 16.34 7.95 -14.74
C GLU A 180 17.52 8.25 -13.78
N PHE A 181 18.80 8.07 -14.14
CA PHE A 181 19.90 8.79 -13.49
C PHE A 181 20.40 9.94 -14.36
N LEU A 182 20.33 11.16 -13.84
CA LEU A 182 20.70 12.39 -14.54
C LEU A 182 21.82 13.12 -13.80
N GLU A 183 22.58 13.93 -14.53
CA GLU A 183 23.63 14.77 -13.95
C GLU A 183 23.13 16.19 -13.65
N TYR A 184 23.69 16.81 -12.61
CA TYR A 184 23.59 18.24 -12.35
C TYR A 184 24.97 18.86 -12.07
#